data_AF-A0A2D3TCU8-F1
#
_entry.id   AF-A0A2D3TCU8-F1
#
_cell.length_a   1.000
_cell.length_b   1.000
_cell.length_c   1.000
_cell.angle_alpha   90.00
_cell.angle_beta   90.00
_cell.angle_gamma   90.00
#
_symmetry.space_group_name_H-M   'P 1'
#
loop_
_entity.id
_entity.type
_entity.pdbx_description
1 polymer ?
#
loop_
_entity_poly.entity_id
_entity_poly.type
_entity_poly.pdbx_seq_one_letter_code
_entity_poly.pdbx_strand_id
1 'polypeptide(L)'
;MGANSETQKNKPRLDMVKWLIVFLLLITAILGNYYYQNVNLPLRAFIIVIIISIAGGMALLTKKGKASLEFAREARIEMRKVIWPTRQETLQTTLIVALITLVMSLILWGIDSILVRLISFITGLRF
;
A
#
# COMPACT_ATOMS: atom_id res chain seq x y z
N MET A 1 44.78 9.97 16.48
CA MET A 1 43.80 10.73 17.28
C MET A 1 43.79 12.17 16.79
N GLY A 2 42.72 12.60 16.11
CA GLY A 2 42.64 13.93 15.52
C GLY A 2 41.32 14.13 14.78
N ALA A 3 40.35 14.74 15.49
CA ALA A 3 39.27 15.58 14.98
C ALA A 3 38.48 15.12 13.73
N ASN A 4 37.59 14.13 13.89
CA ASN A 4 36.47 13.93 12.96
C ASN A 4 35.12 13.75 13.70
N SER A 5 34.99 14.36 14.88
CA SER A 5 33.81 14.25 15.76
C SER A 5 32.89 15.47 15.74
N GLU A 6 32.96 16.37 14.75
CA GLU A 6 32.22 17.64 14.79
C GLU A 6 31.10 17.82 13.75
N THR A 7 30.85 16.88 12.83
CA THR A 7 29.71 16.98 11.91
C THR A 7 28.43 16.29 12.42
N GLN A 8 28.45 15.75 13.64
CA GLN A 8 27.37 14.93 14.21
C GLN A 8 26.50 15.65 15.25
N LYS A 9 26.48 16.98 15.28
CA LYS A 9 25.63 17.73 16.22
C LYS A 9 24.65 18.66 15.50
N ASN A 10 23.38 18.31 15.63
CA ASN A 10 22.19 19.17 15.48
C ASN A 10 21.64 19.44 14.07
N LYS A 11 20.51 18.78 13.75
CA LYS A 11 19.17 19.44 13.81
C LYS A 11 18.03 18.46 13.44
N PRO A 12 17.69 17.48 14.31
CA PRO A 12 16.35 16.84 14.26
C PRO A 12 15.22 17.88 14.33
N ARG A 13 15.49 19.06 14.89
CA ARG A 13 14.57 20.21 14.92
C ARG A 13 14.23 20.78 13.54
N LEU A 14 15.13 20.78 12.55
CA LEU A 14 14.81 21.34 11.23
C LEU A 14 13.91 20.44 10.40
N ASP A 15 14.11 19.13 10.47
CA ASP A 15 13.24 18.18 9.76
C ASP A 15 11.85 18.16 10.39
N MET A 16 11.76 18.31 11.72
CA MET A 16 10.49 18.47 12.44
C MET A 16 9.79 19.79 12.09
N VAL A 17 10.52 20.90 11.96
CA VAL A 17 9.97 22.19 11.51
C VAL A 17 9.48 22.11 10.06
N LYS A 18 10.22 21.46 9.15
CA LYS A 18 9.78 21.24 7.76
C LYS A 18 8.49 20.43 7.70
N TRP A 19 8.38 19.37 8.50
CA TRP A 19 7.15 18.57 8.61
C TRP A 19 5.98 19.37 9.17
N LEU A 20 6.23 20.23 10.16
CA LEU A 20 5.23 21.12 10.73
C LEU A 20 4.71 22.13 9.68
N ILE A 21 5.60 22.68 8.85
CA ILE A 21 5.24 23.56 7.73
C ILE A 21 4.39 22.82 6.69
N VAL A 22 4.73 21.58 6.35
CA VAL A 22 3.94 20.75 5.42
C VAL A 22 2.53 20.49 5.98
N PHE A 23 2.42 20.13 7.26
CA PHE A 23 1.12 19.95 7.92
C PHE A 23 0.30 21.24 7.92
N LEU A 24 0.94 22.38 8.20
CA LEU A 24 0.27 23.67 8.22
C LEU A 24 -0.25 24.07 6.83
N LEU A 25 0.52 23.80 5.76
CA LEU A 25 0.10 24.00 4.37
C LEU A 25 -1.09 23.11 3.99
N LEU A 26 -1.09 21.83 4.39
CA LEU A 26 -2.21 20.92 4.14
C LEU A 26 -3.48 21.34 4.90
N ILE A 27 -3.35 21.76 6.16
CA ILE A 27 -4.47 22.29 6.95
C ILE A 27 -5.02 23.55 6.28
N THR A 28 -4.14 24.44 5.80
CA THR A 28 -4.55 25.65 5.06
C THR A 28 -5.29 25.29 3.77
N ALA A 29 -4.85 24.27 3.04
CA ALA A 29 -5.54 23.80 1.85
C ALA A 29 -6.93 23.23 2.18
N ILE A 30 -7.07 22.45 3.25
CA ILE A 30 -8.34 21.86 3.69
C ILE A 30 -9.32 22.94 4.19
N LEU A 31 -8.85 23.87 5.02
CA LEU A 31 -9.66 24.97 5.55
C LEU A 31 -10.06 25.96 4.45
N GLY A 32 -9.13 26.29 3.55
CA GLY A 32 -9.42 27.09 2.36
C GLY A 32 -10.49 26.40 1.49
N ASN A 33 -10.37 25.09 1.28
CA ASN A 33 -11.37 24.31 0.58
C ASN A 33 -12.75 24.40 1.28
N TYR A 34 -12.83 24.33 2.61
CA TYR A 34 -14.09 24.48 3.33
C TYR A 34 -14.68 25.90 3.24
N TYR A 35 -13.86 26.94 3.39
CA TYR A 35 -14.31 28.33 3.41
C TYR A 35 -14.74 28.83 2.02
N TYR A 36 -14.05 28.41 0.97
CA TYR A 36 -14.32 28.78 -0.42
C TYR A 36 -15.33 27.81 -1.10
N GLN A 37 -16.46 27.53 -0.44
CA GLN A 37 -17.55 26.73 -1.01
C GLN A 37 -18.36 27.46 -2.09
N ASN A 38 -18.38 28.80 -2.08
CA ASN A 38 -19.23 29.62 -2.95
C ASN A 38 -18.53 30.17 -4.21
N VAL A 39 -17.29 29.78 -4.50
CA VAL A 39 -16.53 30.20 -5.70
C VAL A 39 -16.54 29.10 -6.77
N ASN A 40 -16.31 29.50 -8.03
CA ASN A 40 -16.28 28.61 -9.18
C ASN A 40 -15.35 27.40 -8.96
N LEU A 41 -15.92 26.20 -9.09
CA LEU A 41 -15.25 24.89 -8.89
C LEU A 41 -13.84 24.77 -9.52
N PRO A 42 -13.57 25.26 -10.75
CA PRO A 42 -12.26 25.08 -11.37
C PRO A 42 -11.13 25.83 -10.63
N LEU A 43 -11.38 27.06 -10.20
CA LEU A 43 -10.35 27.94 -9.66
C LEU A 43 -9.79 27.41 -8.32
N ARG A 44 -10.68 26.85 -7.49
CA ARG A 44 -10.34 26.21 -6.21
C ARG A 44 -9.51 24.94 -6.42
N ALA A 45 -9.87 24.13 -7.40
CA ALA A 45 -9.11 22.91 -7.72
C ALA A 45 -7.66 23.24 -8.11
N PHE A 46 -7.45 24.27 -8.94
CA PHE A 46 -6.10 24.71 -9.31
C PHE A 46 -5.25 25.16 -8.11
N ILE A 47 -5.81 25.99 -7.21
CA ILE A 47 -5.09 26.47 -6.02
C ILE A 47 -4.69 25.32 -5.10
N ILE A 48 -5.59 24.37 -4.87
CA ILE A 48 -5.34 23.21 -4.02
C ILE A 48 -4.25 22.31 -4.62
N VAL A 49 -4.31 22.05 -5.93
CA VAL A 49 -3.29 21.26 -6.64
C VAL A 49 -1.92 21.92 -6.55
N ILE A 50 -1.83 23.25 -6.65
CA ILE A 50 -0.57 23.99 -6.50
C ILE A 50 -0.02 23.83 -5.07
N ILE A 51 -0.86 24.00 -4.05
CA ILE A 51 -0.43 23.87 -2.64
C ILE A 51 0.04 22.44 -2.34
N ILE A 52 -0.69 21.42 -2.82
CA ILE A 52 -0.31 20.01 -2.65
C ILE A 52 1.01 19.71 -3.38
N SER A 53 1.20 20.24 -4.58
CA SER A 53 2.44 20.04 -5.35
C SER A 53 3.64 20.64 -4.65
N ILE A 54 3.51 21.85 -4.09
CA ILE A 54 4.58 22.52 -3.32
C ILE A 54 4.87 21.75 -2.03
N ALA A 55 3.84 21.32 -1.30
CA ALA A 55 3.98 20.53 -0.08
C ALA A 55 4.66 19.18 -0.35
N GLY A 56 4.27 18.49 -1.44
CA GLY A 56 4.90 17.27 -1.91
C GLY A 56 6.38 17.48 -2.29
N GLY A 57 6.68 18.56 -3.00
CA GLY A 57 8.06 18.95 -3.33
C GLY A 57 8.92 19.19 -2.09
N MET A 58 8.42 19.93 -1.10
CA MET A 58 9.11 20.15 0.18
C MET A 58 9.30 18.86 0.99
N ALA A 59 8.33 17.95 0.96
CA ALA A 59 8.42 16.66 1.63
C ALA A 59 9.51 15.76 1.00
N LEU A 60 9.57 15.72 -0.33
CA LEU A 60 10.58 14.94 -1.07
C LEU A 60 12.01 15.47 -0.88
N LEU A 61 12.17 16.79 -0.70
CA LEU A 61 13.47 17.43 -0.44
C LEU A 61 13.99 17.25 1.00
N THR A 62 13.18 16.69 1.90
CA THR A 62 13.57 16.44 3.32
C THR A 62 14.43 15.18 3.44
N LYS A 63 15.23 15.03 4.51
CA LYS A 63 16.11 13.86 4.73
C LYS A 63 15.36 12.52 4.57
N LYS A 64 14.14 12.43 5.10
CA LYS A 64 13.26 11.26 4.92
C LYS A 64 12.85 11.04 3.46
N GLY A 65 12.58 12.11 2.70
CA GLY A 65 12.23 12.03 1.28
C GLY A 65 13.40 11.54 0.41
N LYS A 66 14.62 12.00 0.69
CA LYS A 66 15.83 11.49 0.03
C LYS A 66 16.08 10.02 0.35
N ALA A 67 15.90 9.61 1.61
CA ALA A 67 15.99 8.20 1.99
C ALA A 67 14.95 7.35 1.25
N SER A 68 13.69 7.79 1.16
CA SER A 68 12.65 7.08 0.39
C SER A 68 12.98 6.97 -1.11
N LEU A 69 13.62 7.99 -1.70
CA LEU A 69 14.08 7.94 -3.09
C LEU A 69 15.23 6.93 -3.29
N GLU A 70 16.14 6.85 -2.32
CA GLU A 70 17.21 5.86 -2.30
C GLU A 70 16.65 4.44 -2.15
N PHE A 71 15.73 4.23 -1.20
CA PHE A 71 14.98 2.97 -1.06
C PHE A 71 14.23 2.60 -2.35
N ALA A 72 13.59 3.56 -3.02
CA ALA A 72 12.91 3.29 -4.30
C ALA A 72 13.90 2.90 -5.40
N ARG A 73 15.11 3.46 -5.40
CA ARG A 73 16.18 3.10 -6.32
C ARG A 73 16.69 1.68 -6.05
N GLU A 74 16.93 1.34 -4.78
CA GLU A 74 17.32 0.00 -4.33
C GLU A 74 16.22 -1.03 -4.66
N ALA A 75 14.96 -0.70 -4.40
CA ALA A 75 13.81 -1.55 -4.74
C ALA A 75 13.73 -1.83 -6.24
N ARG A 76 14.05 -0.86 -7.11
CA ARG A 76 14.14 -1.11 -8.56
C ARG A 76 15.28 -2.05 -8.93
N ILE A 77 16.41 -1.98 -8.23
CA ILE A 77 17.54 -2.90 -8.45
C ILE A 77 17.13 -4.31 -8.04
N GLU A 78 16.46 -4.47 -6.90
CA GLU A 78 15.97 -5.76 -6.43
C GLU A 78 14.85 -6.32 -7.31
N MET A 79 13.95 -5.46 -7.78
CA MET A 79 12.88 -5.86 -8.71
C MET A 79 13.43 -6.37 -10.05
N ARG A 80 14.63 -5.93 -10.47
CA ARG A 80 15.31 -6.51 -11.64
C ARG A 80 15.89 -7.91 -11.38
N LYS A 81 16.12 -8.28 -10.12
CA LYS A 81 16.53 -9.64 -9.74
C LYS A 81 15.34 -10.60 -9.66
N VAL A 82 14.10 -10.08 -9.66
CA VAL A 82 12.90 -10.91 -9.74
C VAL A 82 12.86 -11.57 -11.11
N ILE A 83 13.12 -12.87 -11.11
CA ILE A 83 12.96 -13.71 -12.30
C ILE A 83 11.47 -13.90 -12.48
N TRP A 84 10.90 -13.21 -13.46
CA TRP A 84 9.51 -13.42 -13.82
C TRP A 84 9.38 -14.80 -14.46
N PRO A 85 8.46 -15.65 -13.96
CA PRO A 85 8.31 -17.00 -14.44
C PRO A 85 7.92 -16.98 -15.92
N THR A 86 8.43 -17.96 -16.65
CA THR A 86 8.01 -18.16 -18.03
C THR A 86 6.53 -18.59 -18.08
N ARG A 87 5.87 -18.39 -19.23
CA ARG A 87 4.47 -18.82 -19.39
C ARG A 87 4.28 -20.32 -19.12
N GLN A 88 5.29 -21.12 -19.41
CA GLN A 88 5.26 -22.57 -19.18
C GLN A 88 5.28 -22.91 -17.68
N GLU A 89 6.17 -22.30 -16.90
CA GLU A 89 6.24 -22.49 -15.44
C GLU A 89 4.97 -21.99 -14.73
N THR A 90 4.43 -20.87 -15.21
CA THR A 90 3.18 -20.29 -14.69
C THR A 90 2.01 -21.24 -14.90
N LEU A 91 1.89 -21.82 -16.11
CA LEU A 91 0.83 -22.78 -16.43
C LEU A 91 1.00 -24.09 -15.65
N GLN A 92 2.23 -24.60 -15.52
CA GLN A 92 2.50 -25.81 -14.75
C GLN A 92 2.07 -25.65 -13.29
N THR A 93 2.47 -24.55 -12.65
CA THR A 93 2.12 -24.25 -11.25
C THR A 93 0.61 -24.06 -11.10
N THR A 94 -0.03 -23.33 -12.03
CA THR A 94 -1.48 -23.12 -12.01
C THR A 94 -2.24 -24.44 -12.17
N LEU A 95 -1.82 -25.32 -13.06
CA LEU A 95 -2.44 -26.64 -13.27
C LEU A 95 -2.28 -27.53 -12.03
N ILE A 96 -1.13 -27.51 -11.37
CA ILE A 96 -0.90 -28.23 -10.10
C ILE A 96 -1.89 -27.74 -9.04
N VAL A 97 -2.00 -26.43 -8.84
CA VAL A 97 -2.92 -25.85 -7.85
C VAL A 97 -4.38 -26.14 -8.22
N ALA A 98 -4.75 -26.04 -9.50
CA ALA A 98 -6.09 -26.35 -9.98
C ALA A 98 -6.46 -27.82 -9.73
N LEU A 99 -5.54 -28.75 -9.99
CA LEU A 99 -5.74 -30.18 -9.75
C LEU A 99 -5.95 -30.46 -8.26
N ILE A 100 -5.08 -29.94 -7.39
CA ILE A 100 -5.19 -30.14 -5.93
C ILE A 100 -6.51 -29.55 -5.41
N THR A 101 -6.87 -28.35 -5.86
CA THR A 101 -8.12 -27.68 -5.46
C THR A 101 -9.35 -28.47 -5.93
N LEU A 102 -9.32 -29.03 -7.15
CA LEU A 102 -10.39 -29.87 -7.69
C LEU A 102 -10.55 -31.15 -6.85
N VAL A 103 -9.45 -31.81 -6.51
CA VAL A 103 -9.48 -33.01 -5.65
C VAL A 103 -10.04 -32.68 -4.26
N MET A 104 -9.57 -31.60 -3.63
CA MET A 104 -10.07 -31.17 -2.33
C MET A 104 -11.56 -30.82 -2.36
N SER A 105 -12.00 -30.10 -3.39
CA SER A 105 -13.42 -29.78 -3.62
C SER A 105 -14.28 -31.04 -3.73
N LEU A 106 -13.82 -32.04 -4.48
CA LEU A 106 -14.54 -33.29 -4.69
C LEU A 106 -14.62 -34.14 -3.41
N ILE A 107 -13.55 -34.17 -2.60
CA ILE A 107 -13.52 -34.85 -1.31
C ILE A 107 -14.51 -34.19 -0.34
N LEU A 108 -14.45 -32.86 -0.19
CA LEU A 108 -15.38 -32.13 0.68
C LEU A 108 -16.82 -32.36 0.24
N TRP A 109 -17.11 -32.16 -1.04
CA TRP A 109 -18.45 -32.40 -1.60
C TRP A 109 -18.97 -33.81 -1.33
N GLY A 110 -18.12 -34.84 -1.46
CA GLY A 110 -18.47 -36.22 -1.15
C GLY A 110 -18.83 -36.41 0.33
N ILE A 111 -18.01 -35.89 1.23
CA ILE A 111 -18.23 -35.98 2.68
C ILE A 111 -19.51 -35.23 3.07
N ASP A 112 -19.68 -33.98 2.61
CA ASP A 112 -20.85 -33.16 2.88
C ASP A 112 -22.14 -33.83 2.39
N SER A 113 -22.10 -34.43 1.19
CA SER A 113 -23.26 -35.14 0.62
C SER A 113 -23.66 -36.37 1.45
N ILE A 114 -22.67 -37.13 1.94
CA ILE A 114 -22.91 -38.29 2.81
C ILE A 114 -23.46 -37.82 4.16
N LEU A 115 -22.88 -36.77 4.73
CA LEU A 115 -23.29 -36.21 6.02
C LEU A 115 -24.74 -35.74 5.98
N VAL A 116 -25.12 -34.97 4.94
CA VAL A 116 -26.51 -34.50 4.73
C VAL A 116 -27.48 -35.67 4.59
N ARG A 117 -27.12 -36.70 3.82
CA ARG A 117 -27.95 -37.90 3.66
C ARG A 117 -28.11 -38.68 4.96
N LEU A 118 -27.05 -38.76 5.77
CA LEU A 118 -27.09 -39.43 7.07
C LEU A 118 -27.98 -38.66 8.06
N ILE A 119 -27.81 -37.33 8.11
CA ILE A 119 -28.60 -36.45 8.99
C ILE A 119 -30.08 -36.48 8.59
N SER A 120 -30.40 -36.42 7.29
CA SER A 120 -31.79 -36.49 6.82
C SER A 120 -32.42 -37.85 7.08
N PHE A 121 -31.67 -38.95 6.96
CA PHE A 121 -32.15 -40.28 7.32
C PHE A 121 -32.45 -40.40 8.82
N ILE A 122 -31.55 -39.92 9.68
CA ILE A 122 -31.74 -39.97 11.14
C ILE A 122 -32.91 -39.07 11.58
N THR A 123 -33.05 -37.89 10.98
CA THR A 123 -34.13 -36.94 11.30
C THR A 123 -35.47 -37.42 10.74
N GLY A 124 -35.50 -37.99 9.53
CA GLY A 124 -36.70 -38.55 8.92
C GLY A 124 -37.21 -39.84 9.57
N LEU A 125 -36.36 -40.54 10.32
CA LEU A 125 -36.75 -41.69 11.14
C LEU A 125 -37.43 -41.30 12.46
N ARG A 126 -37.40 -40.01 12.84
CA ARG A 126 -38.15 -39.51 13.98
C ARG A 126 -39.52 -39.05 13.53
N PHE A 127 -40.48 -39.98 13.60
CA PHE A 127 -41.84 -39.66 14.00
C PHE A 127 -41.85 -39.10 15.42
#